data_AF-A0A126R5P0-F1
#
_entry.id   AF-A0A126R5P0-F1
#
_cell.length_a   1.000
_cell.length_b   1.000
_cell.length_c   1.000
_cell.angle_alpha   90.00
_cell.angle_beta   90.00
_cell.angle_gamma   90.00
#
_symmetry.space_group_name_H-M   'P 1'
#
loop_
_entity.id
_entity.type
_entity.pdbx_description
1 polymer ?
#
loop_
_entity_poly.entity_id
_entity_poly.type
_entity_poly.pdbx_seq_one_letter_code
_entity_poly.pdbx_strand_id
1 'polypeptide(L)' 'MEMQRKSVGRSAEERESGARRLLTVGLPQPYEGIGNALRSTFRARGDGIPDDMLNLLDKLDRH' A
#
# COMPACT_ATOMS: atom_id res chain seq x y z
N MET A 1 -34.73 10.01 2.18
CA MET A 1 -33.56 9.51 1.44
C MET A 1 -33.03 8.31 2.19
N GLU A 2 -33.28 7.11 1.69
CA GLU A 2 -32.74 5.88 2.27
C GLU A 2 -31.34 5.64 1.73
N MET A 3 -30.37 5.48 2.64
CA MET A 3 -28.98 5.20 2.30
C MET A 3 -28.79 3.69 2.27
N GLN A 4 -28.78 3.12 1.07
CA GLN A 4 -28.57 1.69 0.82
C GLN A 4 -27.18 1.27 1.35
N ARG A 5 -27.15 0.64 2.53
CA ARG A 5 -25.92 0.13 3.14
C ARG A 5 -25.54 -1.18 2.44
N LYS A 6 -24.33 -1.23 1.90
CA LYS A 6 -23.72 -2.38 1.22
C LYS A 6 -23.82 -3.62 2.11
N SER A 7 -24.33 -4.73 1.57
CA SER A 7 -24.40 -6.02 2.24
C SER A 7 -23.00 -6.57 2.51
N VAL A 8 -22.61 -6.57 3.78
CA VAL A 8 -21.45 -7.31 4.28
C VAL A 8 -21.88 -8.76 4.45
N GLY A 9 -21.10 -9.69 3.87
CA GLY A 9 -21.16 -11.11 4.23
C GLY A 9 -21.81 -11.98 3.16
N ARG A 10 -21.01 -12.43 2.19
CA ARG A 10 -21.29 -13.68 1.48
C ARG A 10 -20.92 -14.80 2.46
N SER A 11 -21.91 -15.39 3.12
CA SER A 11 -21.72 -16.59 3.94
C SER A 11 -21.12 -17.68 3.03
N ALA A 12 -19.86 -18.03 3.28
CA ALA A 12 -19.26 -19.20 2.67
C ALA A 12 -19.84 -20.43 3.37
N GLU A 13 -20.55 -21.25 2.59
CA GLU A 13 -21.14 -22.50 3.05
C GLU A 13 -20.11 -23.36 3.80
N GLU A 14 -20.55 -23.84 4.94
CA GLU A 14 -19.90 -24.78 5.82
C GLU A 14 -19.69 -26.11 5.08
N ARG A 15 -18.50 -26.30 4.51
CA ARG A 15 -17.97 -27.61 4.16
C ARG A 15 -16.89 -27.98 5.17
N GLU A 16 -17.30 -28.77 6.15
CA GLU A 16 -16.43 -29.47 7.07
C GLU A 16 -15.78 -30.66 6.37
N SER A 17 -14.45 -30.71 6.40
CA SER A 17 -13.62 -31.90 6.68
C SER A 17 -12.31 -31.88 5.89
N GLY A 18 -11.22 -31.74 6.65
CA GLY A 18 -9.86 -31.56 6.16
C GLY A 18 -9.17 -30.51 7.02
N ALA A 19 -8.98 -30.85 8.31
CA ALA A 19 -8.25 -30.10 9.33
C ALA A 19 -7.84 -28.68 8.89
N ARG A 20 -8.76 -27.72 9.03
CA ARG A 20 -8.47 -26.29 8.81
C ARG A 20 -7.40 -25.90 9.82
N ARG A 21 -6.14 -26.01 9.43
CA ARG A 21 -4.99 -25.59 10.22
C ARG A 21 -5.03 -24.07 10.22
N LEU A 22 -5.67 -23.53 11.26
CA LEU A 22 -5.66 -22.11 11.53
C LEU A 22 -4.22 -21.72 11.82
N LEU A 23 -3.63 -20.94 10.91
CA LEU A 23 -2.30 -20.38 11.06
C LEU A 23 -2.48 -18.93 11.51
N THR A 24 -2.02 -18.61 12.71
CA THR A 24 -1.89 -17.23 13.14
C THR A 24 -0.78 -16.59 12.31
N VAL A 25 -1.16 -15.75 11.36
CA VAL A 25 -0.20 -14.94 10.60
C VAL A 25 0.12 -13.67 11.39
N GLY A 26 1.40 -13.37 11.52
CA GLY A 26 1.84 -12.10 12.10
C GLY A 26 1.40 -10.93 11.24
N LEU A 27 1.20 -9.76 11.86
CA LEU A 27 0.94 -8.55 11.11
C LEU A 27 2.21 -8.21 10.31
N PRO A 28 2.10 -7.98 8.98
CA PRO A 28 3.24 -7.57 8.18
C PRO A 28 3.81 -6.26 8.73
N GLN A 29 5.14 -6.13 8.64
CA GLN A 29 5.82 -4.91 9.04
C GLN A 29 5.40 -3.74 8.12
N PRO A 30 5.51 -2.48 8.58
CA PRO A 30 5.31 -1.33 7.72
C PRO A 30 6.14 -1.47 6.44
N TYR A 31 5.47 -1.22 5.30
CA TYR A 31 6.04 -1.34 3.95
C TYR A 31 6.32 -2.77 3.46
N GLU A 32 5.97 -3.82 4.19
CA GLU A 32 6.07 -5.19 3.66
C GLU A 32 5.05 -5.45 2.54
N GLY A 33 5.34 -6.41 1.66
CA GLY A 33 4.49 -6.75 0.51
C GLY A 33 4.38 -5.62 -0.51
N ILE A 34 3.21 -4.97 -0.57
CA ILE A 34 2.92 -3.90 -1.56
C ILE A 34 3.88 -2.72 -1.39
N GLY A 35 4.23 -2.35 -0.15
CA GLY A 35 5.16 -1.25 0.10
C GLY A 35 6.53 -1.50 -0.55
N ASN A 36 7.07 -2.71 -0.36
CA ASN A 36 8.33 -3.14 -0.95
C ASN A 36 8.24 -3.25 -2.47
N ALA A 37 7.12 -3.73 -2.99
CA ALA A 37 6.88 -3.79 -4.44
C ALA A 37 6.90 -2.38 -5.05
N LEU A 38 6.18 -1.42 -4.46
CA LEU A 38 6.17 -0.03 -4.91
C LEU A 38 7.56 0.60 -4.77
N ARG A 39 8.27 0.36 -3.66
CA ARG A 39 9.63 0.87 -3.46
C ARG A 39 10.62 0.31 -4.48
N SER A 40 10.44 -0.94 -4.92
CA SER A 40 11.26 -1.54 -5.96
C SER A 40 10.98 -0.91 -7.32
N THR A 41 9.70 -0.73 -7.66
CA THR A 41 9.28 -0.17 -8.96
C THR A 41 9.61 1.30 -9.11
N PHE A 42 9.35 2.09 -8.06
CA PHE A 42 9.56 3.55 -8.03
C PHE A 42 10.81 3.94 -7.28
N ARG A 43 11.74 3.00 -7.07
CA ARG A 43 13.06 3.34 -6.56
C ARG A 43 13.61 4.36 -7.52
N ALA A 44 13.77 5.61 -7.06
CA ALA A 44 14.36 6.66 -7.85
C ALA A 44 15.66 6.08 -8.41
N ARG A 45 15.68 5.86 -9.72
CA ARG A 45 16.92 5.59 -10.44
C ARG A 45 17.85 6.71 -9.99
N GLY A 46 19.08 6.39 -9.56
CA GLY A 46 19.96 7.31 -8.82
C GLY A 46 20.35 8.60 -9.54
N ASP A 47 19.68 8.94 -10.63
CA ASP A 47 19.59 10.24 -11.22
C ASP A 47 18.96 11.17 -10.17
N GLY A 48 19.73 12.12 -9.68
CA GLY A 48 19.31 13.04 -8.63
C GLY A 48 18.06 13.85 -9.00
N ILE A 49 17.66 14.76 -8.11
CA ILE A 49 16.59 15.70 -8.41
C ILE A 49 17.01 16.53 -9.65
N PRO A 50 16.15 16.66 -10.68
CA PRO A 50 16.43 17.49 -11.84
C PRO A 50 16.84 18.93 -11.48
N ASP A 51 17.81 19.48 -12.22
CA ASP A 51 18.40 20.80 -11.96
C ASP A 51 17.37 21.93 -12.02
N ASP A 52 16.36 21.82 -12.89
CA ASP A 52 15.26 22.78 -12.99
C ASP A 52 14.45 22.86 -11.69
N MET A 53 14.20 21.73 -11.04
CA MET A 53 13.53 21.67 -9.74
C MET A 53 14.40 22.28 -8.63
N LEU A 54 15.71 22.04 -8.65
CA LEU A 54 16.65 22.69 -7.71
C LEU A 54 16.66 24.21 -7.89
N ASN A 55 16.64 24.68 -9.14
CA ASN A 55 16.56 26.11 -9.46
C ASN A 55 15.25 26.76 -8.98
N LEU A 56 14.14 26.02 -8.95
CA LEU A 56 12.88 26.51 -8.37
C LEU A 56 12.98 26.67 -6.84
N LEU A 57 13.62 25.72 -6.16
CA LEU A 57 13.84 25.81 -4.71
C LEU A 57 14.75 26.98 -4.33
N ASP A 58 15.82 27.21 -5.09
CA ASP A 58 16.75 28.33 -4.88
C ASP A 58 16.05 29.70 -5.06
N LYS A 59 15.05 29.79 -5.94
CA LYS A 59 14.22 31.00 -6.06
C LYS A 59 13.36 31.26 -4.83
N LEU A 60 12.86 30.21 -4.17
CA LEU A 60 12.08 30.35 -2.94
C LEU A 60 12.96 30.75 -1.75
N ASP A 61 14.18 30.23 -1.68
CA ASP A 61 15.11 30.49 -0.57
C ASP A 61 15.66 31.93 -0.56
N ARG A 62 15.67 32.60 -1.71
CA ARG A 62 16.18 33.97 -1.88
C ARG A 62 15.14 35.07 -1.58
N HIS A 63 13.93 34.70 -1.14
CA HIS A 63 12.84 35.60 -0.77
C HIS A 63 12.54 35.51 0.71
#